data_AF-A0A800JZK5-F1
#
_entry.id   AF-A0A800JZK5-F1
#
_cell.length_a   1.000
_cell.length_b   1.000
_cell.length_c   1.000
_cell.angle_alpha   90.00
_cell.angle_beta   90.00
_cell.angle_gamma   90.00
#
_symmetry.space_group_name_H-M   'P 1'
#
loop_
_entity.id
_entity.type
_entity.pdbx_description
1 polymer ?
#
loop_
_entity_poly.entity_id
_entity_poly.type
_entity_poly.pdbx_seq_one_letter_code
_entity_poly.pdbx_strand_id
1 'polypeptide(L)'
;MMDGRVDGCSVVDLIENRTVDVSAKVIVNATGAWTSDMLEENGFEAEFSLIPSKGIHILLSADRLPIEGATFLRATNGKRGVA
;
A
#
# COMPACT_ATOMS: atom_id res chain seq x y z
N MET A 1 11.33 18.59 -12.83
CA MET A 1 11.46 17.97 -14.15
C MET A 1 12.59 18.65 -14.88
N MET A 2 13.58 17.90 -15.37
CA MET A 2 14.68 18.39 -16.19
C MET A 2 14.73 17.57 -17.47
N ASP A 3 14.73 18.24 -18.63
CA ASP A 3 14.73 17.60 -19.97
C ASP A 3 13.64 16.54 -20.15
N GLY A 4 12.43 16.80 -19.64
CA GLY A 4 11.29 15.89 -19.72
C GLY A 4 11.38 14.68 -18.79
N ARG A 5 12.34 14.65 -17.85
CA ARG A 5 12.52 13.58 -16.86
C ARG A 5 12.27 14.08 -15.45
N VAL A 6 11.79 13.18 -14.59
CA VAL A 6 11.73 13.43 -13.15
C VAL A 6 13.17 13.46 -12.61
N ASP A 7 13.51 14.50 -11.87
CA ASP A 7 14.85 14.82 -11.34
C ASP A 7 14.86 14.99 -9.82
N GLY A 8 13.69 14.83 -9.19
CA GLY A 8 13.50 15.03 -7.77
C GLY A 8 12.03 14.98 -7.36
N CYS A 9 11.76 15.29 -6.10
CA CYS A 9 10.44 15.45 -5.54
C CYS A 9 10.41 16.56 -4.49
N SER A 10 9.24 17.16 -4.29
CA SER A 10 8.97 18.02 -3.14
C SER A 10 8.26 17.16 -2.09
N VAL A 11 8.84 17.05 -0.89
CA VAL A 11 8.32 16.21 0.19
C VAL A 11 7.88 17.07 1.37
N VAL A 12 6.80 16.66 2.02
CA VAL A 12 6.33 17.29 3.27
C VAL A 12 6.78 16.43 4.44
N ASP A 13 7.59 17.01 5.32
CA ASP A 13 7.88 16.46 6.64
C ASP A 13 6.63 16.61 7.50
N LEU A 14 5.95 15.49 7.81
CA LEU A 14 4.72 15.50 8.60
C LEU A 14 4.96 15.71 10.11
N ILE A 15 6.21 15.62 10.60
CA ILE A 15 6.57 15.84 12.00
C ILE A 15 6.80 17.33 12.24
N GLU A 16 7.59 17.96 11.37
CA GLU A 16 7.95 19.38 11.47
C GLU A 16 7.06 20.31 10.62
N ASN A 17 6.17 19.74 9.81
CA ASN A 17 5.27 20.43 8.89
C ASN A 17 5.98 21.41 7.94
N ARG A 18 7.10 20.96 7.35
CA ARG A 18 7.86 21.74 6.37
C ARG A 18 8.02 21.00 5.06
N THR A 19 8.17 21.76 3.98
CA THR A 19 8.44 21.23 2.64
C THR A 19 9.94 21.25 2.36
N VAL A 20 10.45 20.18 1.76
CA VAL A 20 11.85 20.04 1.35
C VAL A 20 11.91 19.53 -0.09
N ASP A 21 12.75 20.15 -0.91
CA ASP A 21 13.01 19.65 -2.27
C ASP A 21 14.20 18.70 -2.25
N VAL A 22 14.00 17.50 -2.82
CA VAL A 22 14.99 16.44 -2.89
C VAL A 22 15.32 16.17 -4.35
N SER A 23 16.60 16.26 -4.72
CA SER A 23 17.07 15.90 -6.06
C SER A 23 17.63 14.47 -6.10
N ALA A 24 17.35 13.74 -7.18
CA ALA A 24 17.80 12.37 -7.36
C ALA A 24 18.00 12.03 -8.84
N LYS A 25 18.97 11.16 -9.12
CA LYS A 25 19.24 10.67 -10.49
C LYS A 25 18.19 9.67 -10.98
N VAL A 26 17.58 8.93 -10.06
CA VAL A 26 16.59 7.89 -10.32
C VAL A 26 15.50 7.99 -9.27
N ILE A 27 14.25 7.96 -9.71
CA ILE A 27 13.06 8.00 -8.87
C ILE A 27 12.25 6.73 -9.16
N VAL A 28 11.83 6.03 -8.11
CA VAL A 28 11.00 4.82 -8.22
C VAL A 28 9.69 5.08 -7.49
N ASN A 29 8.55 4.94 -8.18
CA ASN A 29 7.25 4.90 -7.53
C ASN A 29 7.01 3.50 -6.96
N ALA A 30 7.08 3.38 -5.63
CA ALA A 30 6.88 2.13 -4.90
C ALA A 30 5.83 2.30 -3.78
N THR A 31 4.78 3.09 -4.02
CA THR A 31 3.78 3.46 -3.00
C THR A 31 2.67 2.42 -2.81
N GLY A 32 2.78 1.21 -3.36
CA GLY A 32 1.85 0.11 -3.10
C GLY A 32 0.43 0.42 -3.57
N ALA A 33 -0.55 0.41 -2.64
CA ALA A 33 -1.95 0.67 -2.97
C ALA A 33 -2.22 2.08 -3.54
N TRP A 34 -1.27 3.01 -3.36
CA TRP A 34 -1.33 4.39 -3.85
C TRP A 34 -0.55 4.62 -5.15
N THR A 35 -0.09 3.54 -5.83
CA THR A 35 0.80 3.68 -7.00
C THR A 35 0.14 4.46 -8.14
N SER A 36 -1.10 4.12 -8.49
CA SER A 36 -1.86 4.82 -9.54
C SER A 36 -2.18 6.25 -9.13
N ASP A 37 -2.73 6.45 -7.92
CA ASP A 37 -3.08 7.77 -7.39
C ASP A 37 -1.88 8.72 -7.36
N MET A 38 -0.70 8.23 -6.94
CA MET A 38 0.52 9.04 -6.91
C MET A 38 0.92 9.56 -8.29
N LEU A 39 0.75 8.76 -9.34
CA LEU A 39 1.00 9.21 -10.72
C LEU A 39 -0.03 10.27 -11.14
N GLU A 40 -1.31 9.96 -10.96
CA GLU A 40 -2.42 10.83 -11.39
C GLU A 40 -2.40 12.20 -10.67
N GLU A 41 -2.20 12.22 -9.36
CA GLU A 41 -2.10 13.45 -8.55
C GLU A 41 -0.93 14.35 -8.96
N ASN A 42 0.12 13.77 -9.55
CA ASN A 42 1.29 14.49 -10.05
C ASN A 42 1.23 14.74 -11.57
N GLY A 43 0.07 14.54 -12.20
CA GLY A 43 -0.15 14.81 -13.62
C GLY A 43 0.46 13.80 -14.58
N PHE A 44 0.81 12.61 -14.09
CA PHE A 44 1.25 11.48 -14.89
C PHE A 44 0.08 10.54 -15.17
N GLU A 45 0.08 9.90 -16.35
CA GLU A 45 -0.89 8.87 -16.68
C GLU A 45 -0.48 7.55 -15.99
N ALA A 46 -1.38 6.97 -15.20
CA ALA A 46 -1.19 5.64 -14.65
C ALA A 46 -1.46 4.57 -15.72
N GLU A 47 -0.45 3.75 -16.04
CA GLU A 47 -0.57 2.69 -17.06
C GLU A 47 -1.58 1.59 -16.68
N PHE A 48 -1.91 1.47 -15.38
CA PHE A 48 -2.88 0.52 -14.87
C PHE A 48 -3.71 1.12 -13.73
N SER A 49 -4.98 0.69 -13.66
CA SER A 49 -5.85 0.98 -12.51
C SER A 49 -5.63 -0.07 -11.43
N LEU A 50 -5.35 0.39 -10.21
CA LEU A 50 -5.25 -0.47 -9.04
C LEU A 50 -6.63 -0.61 -8.38
N ILE A 51 -7.03 -1.83 -8.05
CA ILE A 51 -8.28 -2.11 -7.33
C ILE A 51 -7.89 -2.68 -5.95
N PRO A 52 -7.75 -1.83 -4.91
CA PRO A 52 -7.43 -2.30 -3.57
C PRO A 52 -8.52 -3.24 -3.04
N SER A 53 -8.10 -4.35 -2.43
CA SER A 53 -9.00 -5.22 -1.67
C SER A 53 -8.65 -5.16 -0.19
N LYS A 54 -9.69 -5.19 0.67
CA LYS A 54 -9.52 -5.10 2.13
C LYS A 54 -9.66 -6.47 2.79
N GLY A 55 -8.63 -6.91 3.51
CA GLY A 55 -8.69 -8.00 4.46
C GLY A 55 -8.72 -7.49 5.91
N ILE A 56 -9.28 -8.26 6.83
CA ILE A 56 -9.20 -7.99 8.29
C ILE A 56 -8.76 -9.26 9.01
N HIS A 57 -8.22 -9.08 10.21
CA HIS A 57 -7.90 -10.16 11.14
C HIS A 57 -8.57 -9.84 12.48
N ILE A 58 -9.08 -10.87 13.16
CA ILE A 58 -9.74 -10.74 14.46
C ILE A 58 -8.94 -11.58 15.45
N LEU A 59 -8.71 -11.04 16.64
CA LEU A 59 -8.04 -11.76 17.73
C LEU A 59 -9.07 -12.31 18.70
N LEU A 60 -8.93 -13.59 19.06
CA LEU A 60 -9.75 -14.29 20.03
C LEU A 60 -8.85 -14.83 21.14
N SER A 61 -9.41 -14.97 22.35
CA SER A 61 -8.68 -15.58 23.45
C SER A 61 -8.46 -17.07 23.19
N ALA A 62 -7.26 -17.57 23.51
CA ALA A 62 -6.86 -18.95 23.21
C ALA A 62 -7.70 -19.99 23.97
N ASP A 63 -8.21 -19.67 25.18
CA ASP A 63 -9.12 -20.53 25.94
C ASP A 63 -10.50 -20.68 25.28
N ARG A 64 -10.92 -19.69 24.47
CA ARG A 64 -12.20 -19.70 23.75
C ARG A 64 -12.11 -20.37 22.39
N LEU A 65 -10.92 -20.41 21.79
CA LEU A 65 -10.66 -21.06 20.52
C LEU A 65 -9.28 -21.75 20.57
N PRO A 66 -9.17 -22.90 21.25
CA PRO A 66 -7.89 -23.58 21.44
C PRO A 66 -7.49 -24.30 20.15
N ILE A 67 -6.71 -23.61 19.32
CA ILE A 67 -6.13 -24.16 18.09
C ILE A 67 -4.64 -24.38 18.31
N GLU A 68 -4.17 -25.60 18.04
CA GLU A 68 -2.75 -25.94 18.05
C GLU A 68 -2.19 -25.83 16.63
N GLY A 69 -1.37 -24.81 16.37
CA GLY A 69 -0.77 -24.55 15.06
C GLY A 69 -1.67 -23.78 14.08
N ALA A 70 -1.15 -23.48 12.88
CA ALA A 70 -1.91 -22.75 11.87
C ALA A 70 -2.95 -23.66 11.20
N THR A 71 -4.20 -23.21 11.09
CA THR A 71 -5.31 -24.02 10.57
C THR A 71 -6.01 -23.33 9.40
N PHE A 72 -6.19 -24.05 8.30
CA PHE A 72 -7.00 -23.58 7.18
C PHE A 72 -8.40 -24.17 7.23
N LEU A 73 -9.42 -23.30 7.23
CA LEU A 73 -10.81 -23.71 7.29
C LEU A 73 -11.54 -23.31 6.00
N ARG A 74 -12.37 -24.22 5.49
CA ARG A 74 -13.25 -23.92 4.36
C ARG A 74 -14.59 -23.42 4.90
N ALA A 75 -15.02 -22.24 4.49
CA ALA A 75 -16.36 -21.78 4.80
C ALA A 75 -17.39 -22.58 3.99
N THR A 76 -18.55 -22.82 4.59
CA THR A 76 -19.64 -23.63 4.00
C THR A 76 -20.25 -23.01 2.74
N ASN A 77 -20.06 -21.72 2.52
CA ASN A 77 -20.50 -20.98 1.33
C ASN A 77 -19.43 -20.93 0.21
N GLY A 78 -18.38 -21.74 0.29
CA GLY A 78 -17.32 -21.79 -0.72
C GLY A 78 -16.24 -20.72 -0.57
N LYS A 79 -16.33 -19.81 0.41
CA LYS A 79 -15.24 -18.91 0.77
C LYS A 79 -14.14 -19.68 1.52
N ARG A 80 -12.88 -19.28 1.36
CA ARG A 80 -11.74 -19.87 2.10
C ARG A 80 -11.35 -18.90 3.21
N GLY A 81 -11.15 -19.42 4.42
CA GLY A 81 -10.66 -18.66 5.58
C GLY A 81 -9.37 -19.25 6.10
N VAL A 82 -8.56 -18.43 6.76
CA VAL A 82 -7.36 -18.84 7.50
C VAL A 82 -7.64 -18.51 8.97
N ALA A 83 -7.39 -19.47 9.86
CA ALA A 83 -7.53 -19.31 11.31
C ALA A 83 -6.19 -19.62 11.99
#